data_AF-A0A7S2Q9I7-F1
#
_entry.id   AF-A0A7S2Q9I7-F1
#
_cell.length_a   1.000
_cell.length_b   1.000
_cell.length_c   1.000
_cell.angle_alpha   90.00
_cell.angle_beta   90.00
_cell.angle_gamma   90.00
#
_symmetry.space_group_name_H-M   'P 1'
#
loop_
_entity.id
_entity.type
_entity.pdbx_description
1 polymer ?
#
loop_
_entity_poly.entity_id
_entity_poly.type
_entity_poly.pdbx_seq_one_letter_code
_entity_poly.pdbx_strand_id
1 'polypeptide(L)'
;QEMFCQEAWTCVVLDEAQRIKNAGAKTATAVKRLASAPFRLALTGTPIENSLEDVHSILQFVEPDCAGTLKEFWQRFPDDDEGRAGLRRLLQSVALRREAGETISMVPKEEVEVAVAMSPVQRSLYDALMKLPNVSAFKRFKDLELICSHPWCYAAQATGANSAA
;
A
#
# COMPACT_ATOMS: atom_id res chain seq x y z
N GLN A 1 -13.17 19.72 -5.60
CA GLN A 1 -13.44 18.33 -6.04
C GLN A 1 -14.73 18.26 -6.86
N GLU A 2 -15.83 18.91 -6.44
CA GLU A 2 -17.12 18.86 -7.16
C GLU A 2 -17.11 19.49 -8.55
N MET A 3 -16.32 20.55 -8.78
CA MET A 3 -16.19 21.20 -10.09
C MET A 3 -15.71 20.23 -11.19
N PHE A 4 -14.79 19.32 -10.87
CA PHE A 4 -14.30 18.34 -11.84
C PHE A 4 -15.36 17.32 -12.25
N CYS A 5 -16.35 17.06 -11.38
CA CYS A 5 -17.45 16.13 -11.68
C CYS A 5 -18.54 16.75 -12.55
N GLN A 6 -18.53 18.07 -12.75
CA GLN A 6 -19.47 18.78 -13.61
C GLN A 6 -19.02 18.80 -15.08
N GLU A 7 -17.74 18.51 -15.33
CA GLU A 7 -17.17 18.45 -16.66
C GLU A 7 -17.28 17.05 -17.27
N ALA A 8 -17.56 17.00 -18.57
CA ALA A 8 -17.62 15.75 -19.33
C ALA A 8 -16.21 15.34 -19.80
N TRP A 9 -15.48 14.61 -18.96
CA TRP A 9 -14.16 14.09 -19.31
C TRP A 9 -14.25 12.98 -20.36
N THR A 10 -13.44 13.07 -21.41
CA THR A 10 -13.27 11.96 -22.37
C THR A 10 -12.27 10.92 -21.86
N CYS A 11 -11.31 11.34 -21.04
CA CYS A 11 -10.22 10.51 -20.57
C CYS A 11 -9.85 10.88 -19.13
N VAL A 12 -9.65 9.88 -18.27
CA VAL A 12 -9.09 10.06 -16.92
C VAL A 12 -7.91 9.11 -16.74
N VAL A 13 -6.74 9.66 -16.43
CA VAL A 13 -5.52 8.89 -16.15
C VAL A 13 -5.12 9.10 -14.70
N LEU A 14 -4.97 8.01 -13.95
CA LEU A 14 -4.42 8.02 -12.61
C LEU A 14 -2.97 7.56 -12.68
N ASP A 15 -2.06 8.44 -12.31
CA ASP A 15 -0.70 8.05 -11.98
C ASP A 15 -0.63 7.67 -10.50
N GLU A 16 0.13 6.63 -10.19
CA GLU A 16 0.20 6.02 -8.86
C GLU A 16 -1.17 5.58 -8.31
N ALA A 17 -1.87 4.73 -9.08
CA ALA A 17 -3.21 4.25 -8.77
C ALA A 17 -3.35 3.54 -7.41
N GLN A 18 -2.25 3.08 -6.79
CA GLN A 18 -2.26 2.57 -5.42
C GLN A 18 -2.75 3.61 -4.39
N ARG A 19 -2.78 4.91 -4.74
CA ARG A 19 -3.41 5.97 -3.93
C ARG A 19 -4.92 5.79 -3.72
N ILE A 20 -5.60 5.03 -4.58
CA ILE A 20 -7.04 4.77 -4.47
C ILE A 20 -7.37 3.36 -3.97
N LYS A 21 -6.37 2.62 -3.44
CA LYS A 21 -6.54 1.24 -2.98
C LYS A 21 -7.63 1.07 -1.91
N ASN A 22 -7.71 2.03 -0.98
CA ASN A 22 -8.79 2.09 -0.01
C ASN A 22 -10.04 2.71 -0.64
N ALA A 23 -11.03 1.89 -0.97
CA ALA A 23 -12.29 2.33 -1.56
C ALA A 23 -13.07 3.36 -0.70
N GLY A 24 -12.88 3.36 0.63
CA GLY A 24 -13.51 4.31 1.55
C GLY A 24 -12.77 5.65 1.67
N ALA A 25 -11.58 5.79 1.08
CA ALA A 25 -10.84 7.04 1.12
C ALA A 25 -11.54 8.12 0.29
N LYS A 26 -11.55 9.37 0.79
CA LYS A 26 -12.16 10.52 0.08
C LYS A 26 -11.65 10.66 -1.36
N THR A 27 -10.37 10.39 -1.58
CA THR A 27 -9.74 10.42 -2.90
C THR A 27 -10.32 9.34 -3.82
N ALA A 28 -10.44 8.10 -3.36
CA ALA A 28 -11.02 7.01 -4.14
C ALA A 28 -12.47 7.31 -4.51
N THR A 29 -13.28 7.76 -3.55
CA THR A 29 -14.69 8.14 -3.80
C THR A 29 -14.80 9.29 -4.79
N ALA A 30 -13.96 10.31 -4.68
CA ALA A 30 -13.99 11.46 -5.59
C ALA A 30 -13.60 11.07 -7.02
N VAL A 31 -12.54 10.26 -7.18
CA VAL A 31 -12.06 9.83 -8.50
C VAL A 31 -13.05 8.88 -9.17
N LYS A 32 -13.70 7.98 -8.42
CA LYS A 32 -14.73 7.08 -8.95
C LYS A 32 -15.99 7.82 -9.44
N ARG A 33 -16.24 9.06 -8.99
CA ARG A 33 -17.31 9.90 -9.57
C ARG A 33 -16.99 10.36 -11.00
N LEU A 34 -15.74 10.32 -11.40
CA LEU A 34 -15.29 10.59 -12.78
C LEU A 34 -15.41 9.35 -13.67
N ALA A 35 -16.03 8.26 -13.19
CA ALA A 35 -16.21 7.02 -13.95
C ALA A 35 -17.12 7.15 -15.18
N SER A 36 -17.81 8.28 -15.36
CA SER A 36 -18.56 8.58 -16.59
C SER A 36 -17.65 8.81 -17.80
N ALA A 37 -16.34 9.00 -17.60
CA ALA A 37 -15.39 9.12 -18.69
C ALA A 37 -15.28 7.80 -19.47
N PRO A 38 -15.38 7.84 -20.82
CA PRO A 38 -15.37 6.64 -21.66
C PRO A 38 -14.00 5.93 -21.66
N PHE A 39 -12.90 6.66 -21.46
CA PHE A 39 -11.57 6.09 -21.35
C PHE A 39 -10.95 6.34 -19.98
N ARG A 40 -10.52 5.28 -19.31
CA ARG A 40 -9.93 5.33 -17.97
C ARG A 40 -8.68 4.47 -17.92
N LEU A 41 -7.60 5.04 -17.39
CA LEU A 41 -6.31 4.37 -17.29
C LEU A 41 -5.76 4.54 -15.89
N ALA A 42 -5.33 3.43 -15.30
CA ALA A 42 -4.62 3.40 -14.02
C ALA A 42 -3.18 2.95 -14.27
N LEU A 43 -2.23 3.80 -13.88
CA LEU A 43 -0.80 3.53 -13.94
C LEU A 43 -0.30 3.32 -12.52
N THR A 44 0.49 2.27 -12.31
CA THR A 44 1.07 1.96 -11.00
C THR A 44 2.31 1.09 -11.18
N GLY A 45 3.37 1.42 -10.45
CA GLY A 45 4.57 0.59 -10.38
C GLY A 45 4.39 -0.65 -9.51
N THR A 46 3.45 -0.63 -8.57
CA THR A 46 3.18 -1.70 -7.60
C THR A 46 1.67 -1.96 -7.50
N PRO A 47 1.06 -2.63 -8.50
CA PRO A 47 -0.40 -2.72 -8.59
C PRO A 47 -1.07 -3.44 -7.42
N ILE A 48 -0.35 -4.31 -6.72
CA ILE A 48 -0.91 -5.19 -5.69
C ILE A 48 0.09 -5.27 -4.55
N GLU A 49 -0.13 -4.50 -3.51
CA GLU A 49 0.73 -4.56 -2.33
C GLU A 49 0.14 -5.42 -1.21
N ASN A 50 -1.19 -5.50 -0.96
CA ASN A 50 -1.63 -6.14 0.29
C ASN A 50 -3.01 -6.86 0.34
N SER A 51 -3.96 -6.73 -0.60
CA SER A 51 -5.25 -7.47 -0.49
C SER A 51 -6.11 -7.54 -1.77
N LEU A 52 -7.14 -8.41 -1.78
CA LEU A 52 -8.16 -8.49 -2.83
C LEU A 52 -8.97 -7.18 -2.96
N GLU A 53 -9.20 -6.47 -1.85
CA GLU A 53 -9.93 -5.20 -1.86
C GLU A 53 -9.16 -4.08 -2.57
N ASP A 54 -7.82 -4.06 -2.43
CA ASP A 54 -6.99 -3.09 -3.13
C ASP A 54 -7.15 -3.22 -4.66
N VAL A 55 -7.13 -4.47 -5.16
CA VAL A 55 -7.35 -4.79 -6.57
C VAL A 55 -8.75 -4.41 -7.01
N HIS A 56 -9.77 -4.77 -6.21
CA HIS A 56 -11.16 -4.43 -6.48
C HIS A 56 -11.35 -2.91 -6.61
N SER A 57 -10.73 -2.12 -5.73
CA SER A 57 -10.89 -0.67 -5.75
C SER A 57 -10.34 -0.04 -7.03
N ILE A 58 -9.18 -0.50 -7.50
CA ILE A 58 -8.57 -0.05 -8.77
C ILE A 58 -9.41 -0.53 -9.96
N LEU A 59 -9.85 -1.80 -9.95
CA LEU A 59 -10.67 -2.36 -11.01
C LEU A 59 -12.02 -1.63 -11.12
N GLN A 60 -12.63 -1.24 -10.01
CA GLN A 60 -13.87 -0.45 -10.00
C GLN A 60 -13.69 0.91 -10.67
N PHE A 61 -12.49 1.48 -10.66
CA PHE A 61 -12.21 2.70 -11.40
C PHE A 61 -12.02 2.44 -12.89
N VAL A 62 -11.24 1.42 -13.28
CA VAL A 62 -10.91 1.15 -14.69
C VAL A 62 -12.07 0.51 -15.43
N GLU A 63 -12.66 -0.55 -14.87
CA GLU A 63 -13.68 -1.40 -15.48
C GLU A 63 -14.78 -1.78 -14.46
N PRO A 64 -15.71 -0.85 -14.15
CA PRO A 64 -16.71 -1.00 -13.09
C PRO A 64 -17.68 -2.13 -13.35
N ASP A 65 -18.01 -2.40 -14.62
CA ASP A 65 -18.95 -3.45 -15.02
C ASP A 65 -18.36 -4.86 -14.72
N CYS A 66 -17.04 -5.01 -14.80
CA CYS A 66 -16.36 -6.24 -14.39
C CYS A 66 -16.17 -6.36 -12.87
N ALA A 67 -16.02 -5.22 -12.17
CA ALA A 67 -15.71 -5.20 -10.74
C ALA A 67 -16.91 -5.54 -9.85
N GLY A 68 -18.12 -5.08 -10.22
CA GLY A 68 -19.32 -5.28 -9.42
C GLY A 68 -19.20 -4.76 -7.99
N THR A 69 -20.08 -5.24 -7.11
CA THR A 69 -19.94 -4.98 -5.67
C THR A 69 -18.77 -5.77 -5.08
N LEU A 70 -18.21 -5.28 -3.97
CA LEU A 70 -17.14 -6.00 -3.28
C LEU A 70 -17.58 -7.42 -2.89
N LYS A 71 -18.84 -7.60 -2.45
CA LYS A 71 -19.37 -8.91 -2.08
C LYS A 71 -19.40 -9.89 -3.26
N GLU A 72 -19.86 -9.45 -4.42
CA GLU A 72 -19.86 -10.27 -5.65
C GLU A 72 -18.44 -10.59 -6.09
N PHE A 73 -17.52 -9.62 -5.96
CA PHE A 73 -16.12 -9.82 -6.29
C PHE A 73 -15.47 -10.90 -5.42
N TRP A 74 -15.72 -10.88 -4.11
CA TRP A 74 -15.25 -11.92 -3.17
C TRP A 74 -15.87 -13.29 -3.43
N GLN A 75 -17.13 -13.35 -3.86
CA GLN A 75 -17.78 -14.61 -4.25
C GLN A 75 -17.19 -15.16 -5.55
N ARG A 76 -16.85 -14.28 -6.49
CA ARG A 76 -16.24 -14.66 -7.78
C ARG A 76 -14.77 -15.03 -7.66
N PHE A 77 -14.05 -14.37 -6.74
CA PHE A 77 -12.62 -14.54 -6.49
C PHE A 77 -12.38 -14.71 -4.99
N PRO A 78 -12.70 -15.88 -4.42
CA PRO A 78 -12.39 -16.17 -3.03
C PRO A 78 -10.88 -16.13 -2.77
N ASP A 79 -10.48 -15.92 -1.52
CA ASP A 79 -9.05 -15.89 -1.14
C ASP A 79 -8.44 -17.30 -1.00
N ASP A 80 -8.60 -18.10 -2.05
CA ASP A 80 -7.99 -19.41 -2.22
C ASP A 80 -7.21 -19.48 -3.55
N ASP A 81 -6.55 -20.61 -3.81
CA ASP A 81 -5.72 -20.75 -5.01
C ASP A 81 -6.53 -20.66 -6.31
N GLU A 82 -7.78 -21.14 -6.30
CA GLU A 82 -8.65 -21.13 -7.47
C GLU A 82 -9.12 -19.70 -7.79
N GLY A 83 -9.57 -18.97 -6.77
CA GLY A 83 -9.95 -17.56 -6.87
C GLY A 83 -8.78 -16.68 -7.30
N ARG A 84 -7.58 -16.90 -6.75
CA ARG A 84 -6.35 -16.20 -7.18
C ARG A 84 -6.01 -16.49 -8.64
N ALA A 85 -6.12 -17.74 -9.09
CA ALA A 85 -5.89 -18.10 -10.48
C ALA A 85 -6.94 -17.47 -11.41
N GLY A 86 -8.21 -17.45 -11.00
CA GLY A 86 -9.29 -16.79 -11.73
C GLY A 86 -9.06 -15.29 -11.86
N LEU A 87 -8.67 -14.62 -10.78
CA LEU A 87 -8.36 -13.20 -10.78
C LEU A 87 -7.16 -12.88 -11.68
N ARG A 88 -6.10 -13.69 -11.65
CA ARG A 88 -4.95 -13.54 -12.55
C ARG A 88 -5.37 -13.56 -14.02
N ARG A 89 -6.26 -14.48 -14.42
CA ARG A 89 -6.77 -14.53 -15.81
C ARG A 89 -7.53 -13.27 -16.20
N LEU A 90 -8.36 -12.73 -15.30
CA LEU A 90 -9.05 -11.45 -15.53
C LEU A 90 -8.04 -10.32 -15.67
N LEU A 91 -7.06 -10.24 -14.76
CA LEU A 91 -6.04 -9.19 -14.77
C LEU A 91 -5.18 -9.24 -16.03
N GLN A 92 -4.92 -10.42 -16.60
CA GLN A 92 -4.20 -10.54 -17.87
C GLN A 92 -4.92 -9.90 -19.07
N SER A 93 -6.25 -9.78 -19.03
CA SER A 93 -7.00 -9.12 -20.11
C SER A 93 -7.16 -7.62 -19.91
N VAL A 94 -7.10 -7.12 -18.67
CA VAL A 94 -7.33 -5.70 -18.35
C VAL A 94 -6.07 -4.93 -17.96
N ALA A 95 -5.00 -5.61 -17.57
CA ALA A 95 -3.76 -5.01 -17.10
C ALA A 95 -2.57 -5.45 -17.97
N LEU A 96 -1.75 -4.47 -18.33
CA LEU A 96 -0.47 -4.69 -19.00
C LEU A 96 0.66 -4.54 -17.98
N ARG A 97 1.34 -5.64 -17.67
CA ARG A 97 2.55 -5.64 -16.83
C ARG A 97 3.72 -6.16 -17.65
N ARG A 98 4.84 -5.45 -17.61
CA ARG A 98 6.12 -5.86 -18.24
C ARG A 98 7.16 -6.00 -17.15
N GLU A 99 7.97 -7.05 -17.19
CA GLU A 99 9.01 -7.25 -16.20
C GLU A 99 10.27 -6.47 -16.59
N ALA A 100 10.95 -5.90 -15.58
CA ALA A 100 12.22 -5.23 -15.79
C ALA A 100 13.26 -6.27 -16.24
N GLY A 101 13.84 -6.08 -17.43
CA GLY A 101 14.81 -7.00 -18.04
C GLY A 101 14.31 -7.70 -19.31
N GLU A 102 12.99 -7.83 -19.51
CA GLU A 102 12.45 -8.44 -20.74
C GLU A 102 12.46 -7.48 -21.94
N THR A 103 12.18 -6.19 -21.70
CA THR A 103 12.03 -5.18 -22.78
C THR A 103 13.27 -4.29 -22.95
N ILE A 104 14.09 -4.17 -21.91
CA ILE A 104 15.27 -3.28 -21.87
C ILE A 104 16.38 -4.03 -21.15
N SER A 105 17.56 -4.14 -21.79
CA SER A 105 18.76 -4.69 -21.16
C SER A 105 19.16 -3.80 -19.98
N MET A 106 18.99 -4.29 -18.76
CA MET A 106 19.38 -3.61 -17.53
C MET A 106 20.51 -4.39 -16.83
N VAL A 107 21.33 -3.68 -16.05
CA VAL A 107 22.27 -4.33 -15.13
C VAL A 107 21.46 -5.08 -14.06
N PRO A 108 21.82 -6.33 -13.71
CA PRO A 108 21.10 -7.06 -12.67
C PRO A 108 21.16 -6.31 -11.34
N LYS A 109 20.02 -6.25 -10.65
CA LYS A 109 19.95 -5.72 -9.28
C LYS A 109 20.61 -6.73 -8.34
N GLU A 110 21.56 -6.27 -7.53
CA GLU A 110 22.15 -7.05 -6.45
C GLU A 110 21.61 -6.53 -5.11
N GLU A 111 21.10 -7.44 -4.28
CA GLU A 111 20.63 -7.15 -2.92
C GLU A 111 21.56 -7.88 -1.94
N VAL A 112 22.17 -7.13 -1.02
CA VAL A 112 23.08 -7.68 -0.01
C VAL A 112 22.52 -7.38 1.36
N GLU A 113 22.17 -8.43 2.11
CA GLU A 113 21.75 -8.32 3.49
C GLU A 113 22.98 -8.22 4.41
N VAL A 114 23.11 -7.08 5.11
CA VAL A 114 24.19 -6.87 6.08
C VAL A 114 23.60 -6.92 7.48
N ALA A 115 23.85 -8.01 8.20
CA ALA A 115 23.48 -8.12 9.60
C ALA A 115 24.33 -7.18 10.47
N VAL A 116 23.68 -6.26 11.20
CA VAL A 116 24.35 -5.29 12.08
C VAL A 116 24.05 -5.64 13.54
N ALA A 117 25.11 -5.69 14.36
CA ALA A 117 24.96 -5.90 15.79
C ALA A 117 24.54 -4.59 16.49
N MET A 118 23.68 -4.70 17.51
CA MET A 118 23.35 -3.56 18.37
C MET A 118 24.58 -3.08 19.14
N SER A 119 24.76 -1.75 19.20
CA SER A 119 25.73 -1.15 20.11
C SER A 119 25.37 -1.40 21.58
N PRO A 120 26.32 -1.26 22.53
CA PRO A 120 26.03 -1.44 23.96
C PRO A 120 24.89 -0.56 24.47
N VAL A 121 24.80 0.69 23.98
CA VAL A 121 23.74 1.64 24.33
C VAL A 121 22.39 1.17 23.81
N GLN A 122 22.31 0.73 22.54
CA GLN A 122 21.07 0.19 21.96
C GLN A 122 20.60 -1.06 22.70
N ARG A 123 21.51 -1.99 23.01
CA ARG A 123 21.19 -3.22 23.74
C ARG A 123 20.64 -2.91 25.13
N SER A 124 21.27 -1.98 25.86
CA SER A 124 20.79 -1.57 27.18
C SER A 124 19.37 -0.97 27.13
N LEU A 125 19.09 -0.14 26.12
CA LEU A 125 17.75 0.44 25.94
C LEU A 125 16.72 -0.61 25.52
N TYR A 126 17.10 -1.51 24.63
CA TYR A 126 16.26 -2.64 24.18
C TYR A 126 15.85 -3.52 25.36
N ASP A 127 16.81 -3.95 26.18
CA ASP A 127 16.57 -4.82 27.34
C ASP A 127 15.72 -4.11 28.40
N ALA A 128 15.93 -2.80 28.60
CA ALA A 128 15.10 -1.99 29.49
C ALA A 128 13.65 -1.94 29.01
N LEU A 129 13.42 -1.66 27.72
CA LEU A 129 12.09 -1.59 27.11
C LEU A 129 11.35 -2.94 27.15
N MET A 130 12.07 -4.06 26.99
CA MET A 130 11.51 -5.40 27.10
C MET A 130 10.96 -5.71 28.49
N LYS A 131 11.59 -5.16 29.53
CA LYS A 131 11.20 -5.38 30.93
C LYS A 131 10.06 -4.47 31.39
N LEU A 132 9.71 -3.43 30.64
CA LEU A 132 8.66 -2.49 31.03
C LEU A 132 7.27 -3.17 31.01
N PRO A 133 6.58 -3.23 32.16
CA PRO A 133 5.21 -3.74 32.23
C PRO A 133 4.23 -2.72 31.62
N ASN A 134 3.06 -3.20 31.18
CA ASN A 134 1.93 -2.35 30.77
C ASN A 134 2.16 -1.41 29.58
N VAL A 135 3.12 -1.71 28.70
CA VAL A 135 3.25 -1.03 27.38
C VAL A 135 2.47 -1.83 26.33
N SER A 136 1.65 -1.15 25.53
CA SER A 136 0.93 -1.79 24.42
C SER A 136 1.92 -2.41 23.43
N ALA A 137 1.55 -3.55 22.84
CA ALA A 137 2.43 -4.26 21.90
C ALA A 137 2.85 -3.35 20.73
N PHE A 138 1.92 -2.54 20.22
CA PHE A 138 2.18 -1.58 19.14
C PHE A 138 3.19 -0.50 19.55
N LYS A 139 3.03 0.10 20.74
CA LYS A 139 3.97 1.09 21.24
C LYS A 139 5.36 0.47 21.43
N ARG A 140 5.42 -0.73 22.02
CA ARG A 140 6.69 -1.44 22.22
C ARG A 140 7.39 -1.70 20.89
N PHE A 141 6.68 -2.19 19.87
CA PHE A 141 7.24 -2.42 18.54
C PHE A 141 7.84 -1.14 17.94
N LYS A 142 7.09 -0.02 17.99
CA LYS A 142 7.57 1.27 17.48
C LYS A 142 8.78 1.80 18.23
N ASP A 143 8.79 1.68 19.55
CA ASP A 143 9.90 2.13 20.39
C ASP A 143 11.17 1.29 20.12
N LEU A 144 11.06 -0.02 19.86
CA LEU A 144 12.19 -0.87 19.46
C LEU A 144 12.73 -0.50 18.07
N GLU A 145 11.84 -0.20 17.12
CA GLU A 145 12.21 0.24 15.77
C GLU A 145 13.08 1.52 15.84
N LEU A 146 12.72 2.46 16.73
CA LEU A 146 13.50 3.67 16.98
C LEU A 146 14.87 3.37 17.60
N ILE A 147 14.94 2.49 18.61
CA ILE A 147 16.20 2.10 19.25
C ILE A 147 17.15 1.44 18.24
N CYS A 148 16.64 0.53 17.42
CA CYS A 148 17.41 -0.17 16.38
C CYS A 148 17.87 0.79 15.28
N SER A 149 17.06 1.80 14.94
CA SER A 149 17.43 2.84 13.96
C SER A 149 18.55 3.73 14.49
N HIS A 150 18.36 4.36 15.65
CA HIS A 150 19.37 5.16 16.34
C HIS A 150 18.94 5.52 17.79
N PRO A 151 19.79 5.38 18.84
CA PRO A 151 19.42 5.68 20.22
C PRO A 151 18.85 7.09 20.46
N TRP A 152 19.37 8.08 19.74
CA TRP A 152 18.92 9.47 19.86
C TRP A 152 17.46 9.67 19.41
N CYS A 153 16.97 8.89 18.44
CA CYS A 153 15.57 8.99 17.99
C CYS A 153 14.59 8.62 19.09
N TYR A 154 14.95 7.60 19.88
CA TYR A 154 14.18 7.20 21.07
C TYR A 154 14.28 8.26 22.18
N ALA A 155 15.49 8.76 22.45
CA ALA A 155 15.71 9.79 23.47
C ALA A 155 14.97 11.11 23.17
N ALA A 156 14.99 11.57 21.91
CA ALA A 156 14.33 12.80 21.48
C ALA A 156 12.81 12.77 21.68
N GLN A 157 12.16 11.63 21.42
CA GLN A 157 10.74 11.44 21.70
C GLN A 157 10.44 11.44 23.20
N ALA A 158 11.30 10.81 24.01
CA ALA A 158 11.15 10.81 25.46
C ALA A 158 11.29 12.22 26.05
N THR A 159 12.21 13.04 25.52
CA THR A 159 12.38 14.44 25.96
C THR A 159 11.27 15.37 25.48
N GLY A 160 10.75 15.19 24.26
CA GLY A 160 9.65 16.00 23.73
C GLY A 160 8.31 15.74 24.41
N ALA A 161 8.11 14.55 24.97
CA ALA A 161 6.94 14.25 25.81
C ALA A 161 7.00 14.93 27.20
N ASN A 162 8.20 15.20 27.72
CA ASN A 162 8.40 15.83 29.03
C ASN A 162 8.45 17.36 28.99
N SER A 163 8.45 18.00 27.81
CA SER A 163 8.42 19.47 27.67
C SER A 163 7.02 20.03 27.39
N ALA A 164 5.99 19.17 27.32
CA ALA A 164 4.60 19.55 27.07
C ALA A 164 3.69 19.37 28.30
N ALA A 165 4.27 19.26 29.50
CA ALA A 165 3.58 19.17 30.78
C ALA A 165 3.90 20.39 31.66
#